data_AF-A0A966YNW5-F1
#
_entry.id   AF-A0A966YNW5-F1
#
_cell.length_a   1.000
_cell.length_b   1.000
_cell.length_c   1.000
_cell.angle_alpha   90.00
_cell.angle_beta   90.00
_cell.angle_gamma   90.00
#
_symmetry.space_group_name_H-M   'P 1'
#
loop_
_entity.id
_entity.type
_entity.pdbx_description
1 polymer ?
#
loop_
_entity_poly.entity_id
_entity_poly.type
_entity_poly.pdbx_seq_one_letter_code
_entity_poly.pdbx_strand_id
1 'polypeptide(L)'
;MTVKQVPLVDYLHIGARPYLKAKACTSCGARFFDRRIACGNCGAQEFENARVRNQGVVTSFTIVHRAAPGIPAPYVSAIIETDD
;
A
#
# COMPACT_ATOMS: atom_id res chain seq x y z
N MET A 1 -13.28 6.14 26.10
CA MET A 1 -13.15 4.92 25.27
C MET A 1 -12.21 5.25 24.12
N THR A 2 -11.02 4.67 24.08
CA THR A 2 -10.07 4.91 22.98
C THR A 2 -10.56 4.17 21.74
N VAL A 3 -10.81 4.88 20.65
CA VAL A 3 -11.23 4.25 19.39
C VAL A 3 -10.09 3.36 18.89
N LYS A 4 -10.32 2.05 18.84
CA LYS A 4 -9.38 1.09 18.26
C LYS A 4 -9.28 1.37 16.76
N GLN A 5 -8.14 1.89 16.32
CA GLN A 5 -7.90 2.12 14.90
C GLN A 5 -7.71 0.77 14.18
N VAL A 6 -8.47 0.55 13.12
CA VAL A 6 -8.39 -0.64 12.26
C VAL A 6 -7.87 -0.19 10.90
N PRO A 7 -6.84 -0.84 10.33
CA PRO A 7 -6.36 -0.48 9.01
C PRO A 7 -7.40 -0.79 7.95
N LEU A 8 -7.55 0.11 6.99
CA LEU A 8 -8.46 -0.08 5.85
C LEU A 8 -8.04 -1.26 4.97
N VAL A 9 -6.74 -1.56 4.97
CA VAL A 9 -6.10 -2.60 4.15
C VAL A 9 -5.04 -3.32 4.97
N ASP A 10 -4.87 -4.62 4.76
CA ASP A 10 -3.99 -5.48 5.58
C ASP A 10 -2.50 -5.11 5.48
N TYR A 11 -2.11 -4.45 4.40
CA TYR A 11 -0.75 -3.98 4.18
C TYR A 11 -0.47 -2.61 4.82
N LEU A 12 -1.45 -1.95 5.44
CA LEU A 12 -1.22 -0.74 6.23
C LEU A 12 -0.94 -1.10 7.69
N HIS A 13 0.28 -0.83 8.15
CA HIS A 13 0.63 -0.93 9.56
C HIS A 13 0.32 0.38 10.29
N ILE A 14 -0.53 0.32 11.32
CA ILE A 14 -0.89 1.46 12.17
C ILE A 14 -0.06 1.41 13.46
N GLY A 15 0.59 2.53 13.79
CA GLY A 15 1.39 2.72 15.00
C GLY A 15 1.91 4.15 15.08
N ALA A 16 2.86 4.43 15.98
CA ALA A 16 3.45 5.77 16.11
C ALA A 16 4.12 6.27 14.82
N ARG A 17 4.58 5.34 13.97
CA ARG A 17 5.14 5.61 12.64
C ARG A 17 4.51 4.66 11.62
N PRO A 18 3.34 4.99 11.06
CA PRO A 18 2.64 4.10 10.13
C PRO A 18 3.45 3.90 8.85
N TYR A 19 3.28 2.75 8.20
CA TYR A 19 3.96 2.41 6.95
C TYR A 19 3.20 1.33 6.17
N LEU A 20 3.51 1.21 4.88
CA LEU A 20 2.99 0.12 4.06
C LEU A 20 3.94 -1.09 4.09
N LYS A 21 3.38 -2.29 4.17
CA LYS A 21 4.11 -3.56 4.23
C LYS A 21 3.85 -4.35 2.95
N ALA A 22 4.88 -4.50 2.13
CA ALA A 22 4.86 -5.35 0.94
C ALA A 22 5.30 -6.78 1.27
N LYS A 23 5.04 -7.69 0.33
CA LYS A 23 5.59 -9.04 0.25
C LYS A 23 6.67 -9.05 -0.83
N ALA A 24 7.92 -9.25 -0.43
CA ALA A 24 9.05 -9.39 -1.33
C ALA A 24 9.31 -10.86 -1.61
N CYS A 25 9.38 -11.24 -2.89
CA CYS A 25 9.74 -12.58 -3.31
C CYS A 25 11.19 -12.86 -2.90
N THR A 26 11.43 -13.95 -2.16
CA THR A 26 12.78 -14.31 -1.69
C THR A 26 13.72 -14.70 -2.83
N SER A 27 13.17 -15.11 -3.98
CA SER A 27 13.94 -15.56 -5.15
C SER A 27 14.36 -14.44 -6.11
N CYS A 28 13.50 -13.45 -6.36
CA CYS A 28 13.79 -12.39 -7.36
C CYS A 28 13.62 -10.96 -6.84
N GLY A 29 13.22 -10.77 -5.57
CA GLY A 29 13.05 -9.45 -4.96
C GLY A 29 11.80 -8.69 -5.39
N ALA A 30 11.02 -9.17 -6.38
CA ALA A 30 9.78 -8.52 -6.81
C ALA A 30 8.81 -8.34 -5.63
N ARG A 31 8.25 -7.14 -5.51
CA ARG A 31 7.41 -6.72 -4.38
C ARG A 31 5.96 -6.58 -4.77
N PHE A 32 5.08 -7.02 -3.89
CA PHE A 32 3.63 -6.93 -4.10
C PHE A 32 2.94 -6.55 -2.81
N PHE A 33 1.84 -5.80 -2.92
CA PHE A 33 0.87 -5.71 -1.83
C PHE A 33 -0.07 -6.93 -1.86
N ASP A 34 -0.72 -7.15 -0.72
CA ASP A 34 -1.73 -8.19 -0.51
C ASP A 34 -1.20 -9.64 -0.58
N ARG A 35 -2.09 -10.61 -0.39
CA ARG A 35 -1.82 -12.04 -0.43
C ARG A 35 -1.50 -12.48 -1.87
N ARG A 36 -0.46 -13.31 -2.00
CA ARG A 36 -0.06 -13.96 -3.24
C ARG A 36 0.06 -15.46 -3.02
N ILE A 37 -0.27 -16.25 -4.05
CA ILE A 37 -0.02 -17.70 -4.08
C ILE A 37 1.28 -18.06 -4.81
N ALA A 38 1.80 -17.13 -5.64
CA ALA A 38 3.08 -17.23 -6.34
C ALA A 38 3.53 -15.84 -6.79
N CYS A 39 4.83 -15.70 -7.08
CA CYS A 39 5.43 -14.48 -7.59
C CYS A 39 4.98 -14.23 -9.03
N GLY A 40 4.40 -13.06 -9.30
CA GLY A 40 3.98 -12.67 -10.65
C GLY A 40 5.14 -12.43 -11.62
N ASN A 41 6.38 -12.35 -11.12
CA ASN A 41 7.58 -12.18 -11.94
C ASN A 41 8.29 -13.51 -12.24
N CYS A 42 8.56 -14.35 -11.22
CA CYS A 42 9.36 -15.58 -11.40
C CYS A 42 8.65 -16.89 -11.03
N GLY A 43 7.41 -16.85 -10.52
CA GLY A 43 6.66 -18.05 -10.13
C GLY A 43 7.01 -18.67 -8.77
N ALA A 44 8.08 -18.25 -8.09
CA ALA A 44 8.42 -18.73 -6.74
C ALA A 44 7.31 -18.42 -5.72
N GLN A 45 7.21 -19.23 -4.66
CA GLN A 45 6.10 -19.16 -3.69
C GLN A 45 6.51 -18.60 -2.32
N GLU A 46 7.80 -18.40 -2.09
CA GLU A 46 8.33 -17.88 -0.84
C GLU A 46 8.41 -16.35 -0.85
N PHE A 47 7.93 -15.74 0.24
CA PHE A 47 7.91 -14.30 0.42
C PHE A 47 8.25 -13.91 1.84
N GLU A 48 8.93 -12.77 1.97
CA GLU A 48 9.18 -12.10 3.23
C GLU A 48 8.47 -10.74 3.29
N ASN A 49 8.32 -10.20 4.50
CA ASN A 49 7.74 -8.87 4.68
C ASN A 49 8.81 -7.82 4.40
N ALA A 50 8.50 -6.88 3.51
CA ALA A 50 9.33 -5.70 3.25
C ALA A 50 8.57 -4.44 3.67
N ARG A 51 9.22 -3.56 4.43
CA ARG A 51 8.69 -2.22 4.70
C ARG A 51 8.88 -1.35 3.46
N VAL A 52 7.79 -0.77 2.98
CA VAL A 52 7.84 0.23 1.92
C VAL A 52 8.29 1.56 2.51
N ARG A 53 9.12 2.29 1.78
CA ARG A 53 9.52 3.64 2.19
C ARG A 53 8.31 4.56 2.26
N ASN A 54 8.26 5.43 3.27
CA ASN A 54 7.21 6.44 3.42
C ASN A 54 7.52 7.68 2.56
N GLN A 55 8.11 7.48 1.39
CA GLN A 55 8.50 8.50 0.44
C GLN A 55 8.24 7.98 -0.97
N GLY A 56 7.92 8.89 -1.88
CA GLY A 56 7.68 8.56 -3.27
C GLY A 56 7.36 9.81 -4.08
N VAL A 57 7.16 9.61 -5.38
CA VAL A 57 6.84 10.65 -6.35
C VAL A 57 5.42 10.43 -6.85
N VAL A 58 4.63 11.51 -6.92
CA VAL A 58 3.31 11.47 -7.56
C VAL A 58 3.50 11.35 -9.06
N THR A 59 3.10 10.23 -9.65
CA THR A 59 3.22 10.00 -11.10
C THR A 59 1.94 10.33 -11.85
N SER A 60 0.79 10.19 -11.21
CA SER A 60 -0.51 10.53 -11.77
C SER A 60 -1.49 10.90 -10.63
N PHE A 61 -2.40 11.83 -10.88
CA PHE A 61 -3.42 12.20 -9.90
C PHE A 61 -4.69 12.74 -10.57
N THR A 62 -5.77 12.77 -9.79
CA THR A 62 -7.03 13.45 -10.13
C THR A 62 -7.63 14.12 -8.91
N ILE A 63 -8.37 15.20 -9.14
CA ILE A 63 -9.16 15.89 -8.11
C ILE A 63 -10.60 15.41 -8.26
N VAL A 64 -11.08 14.64 -7.27
CA VAL A 64 -12.41 14.07 -7.27
C VAL A 64 -13.39 15.07 -6.66
N HIS A 65 -14.25 15.66 -7.51
CA HIS A 65 -15.31 16.59 -7.10
C HIS A 65 -16.65 15.89 -6.79
N ARG A 66 -16.86 14.66 -7.26
CA ARG A 66 -18.08 13.88 -7.05
C ARG A 66 -17.73 12.57 -6.34
N ALA A 67 -18.07 12.48 -5.05
CA ALA A 67 -17.74 11.35 -4.19
C ALA A 67 -19.01 10.59 -3.76
N ALA A 68 -18.84 9.37 -3.26
CA ALA A 68 -19.92 8.62 -2.61
C ALA A 68 -20.44 9.34 -1.35
N PRO A 69 -21.69 9.12 -0.92
CA PRO A 69 -22.23 9.71 0.30
C PRO A 69 -21.33 9.47 1.51
N GLY A 70 -21.06 10.52 2.29
CA GLY A 70 -20.22 10.46 3.50
C GLY A 70 -18.72 10.70 3.26
N ILE A 71 -18.27 10.80 2.02
CA ILE A 71 -16.87 11.16 1.69
C ILE A 71 -16.79 12.67 1.39
N PRO A 72 -16.02 13.46 2.19
CA PRO A 72 -15.83 14.88 1.92
C PRO A 72 -15.17 15.11 0.55
N ALA A 73 -15.74 15.99 -0.25
CA ALA A 73 -15.20 16.43 -1.54
C ALA A 73 -14.92 17.94 -1.51
N PRO A 74 -13.91 18.44 -2.27
CA PRO A 74 -13.02 17.69 -3.15
C PRO A 74 -11.89 16.96 -2.39
N TYR A 75 -11.36 15.89 -2.99
CA TYR A 75 -10.14 15.23 -2.51
C TYR A 75 -9.24 14.81 -3.68
N VAL A 76 -7.96 14.58 -3.40
CA VAL A 76 -6.98 14.10 -4.39
C VAL A 76 -6.86 12.58 -4.31
N SER A 77 -6.98 11.91 -5.46
CA SER A 77 -6.58 10.51 -5.62
C SER A 77 -5.32 10.48 -6.46
N ALA A 78 -4.27 9.81 -5.97
CA ALA A 78 -2.95 9.83 -6.59
C ALA A 78 -2.34 8.43 -6.66
N ILE A 79 -1.56 8.19 -7.71
CA ILE A 79 -0.65 7.07 -7.86
C ILE A 79 0.74 7.56 -7.45
N ILE A 80 1.34 6.85 -6.49
CA ILE A 80 2.66 7.16 -5.95
C ILE A 80 3.63 6.06 -6.39
N GLU A 81 4.72 6.45 -7.03
CA GLU A 81 5.88 5.60 -7.26
C GLU A 81 6.83 5.73 -6.07
N THR A 82 7.23 4.61 -5.48
CA THR A 82 8.17 4.58 -4.36
C THR A 82 9.59 4.26 -4.87
N ASP A 83 10.61 4.66 -4.13
CA ASP A 83 12.02 4.56 -4.52
C ASP A 83 12.68 3.20 -4.18
N ASP A 84 11.89 2.18 -3.84
CA ASP A 84 12.34 0.95 -3.16
C ASP A 84 11.90 -0.39 -3.75
#